data_AF-A0A839ASQ5-F1
#
_entry.id   AF-A0A839ASQ5-F1
#
_cell.length_a   1.000
_cell.length_b   1.000
_cell.length_c   1.000
_cell.angle_alpha   90.00
_cell.angle_beta   90.00
_cell.angle_gamma   90.00
#
_symmetry.space_group_name_H-M   'P 1'
#
loop_
_entity.id
_entity.type
_entity.pdbx_description
1 polymer ?
#
loop_
_entity_poly.entity_id
_entity_poly.type
_entity_poly.pdbx_seq_one_letter_code
_entity_poly.pdbx_strand_id
1 'polypeptide(L)'
;MKKLMLRWNIEKPWQLIIIFFVFSITGSSSIMVGRPILKSLGITLQNLPSVVYYPLFIALSFICYQVLLVTYGWLFGQFTFFWNMEKKMLKRFGITV
;
A
#
# COMPACT_ATOMS: atom_id res chain seq x y z
N MET A 1 -6.58 -22.50 3.79
CA MET A 1 -6.43 -21.96 2.42
C MET A 1 -7.75 -21.81 1.67
N LYS A 2 -8.60 -22.85 1.55
CA LYS A 2 -9.86 -22.80 0.78
C LYS A 2 -10.80 -21.62 1.12
N LYS A 3 -11.02 -21.31 2.40
CA LYS A 3 -11.88 -20.19 2.86
C LYS A 3 -11.37 -18.81 2.43
N LEU A 4 -10.04 -18.61 2.40
CA LEU A 4 -9.41 -17.35 1.96
C LEU A 4 -9.50 -17.18 0.45
N MET A 5 -9.22 -18.26 -0.29
CA MET A 5 -9.35 -18.28 -1.75
C MET A 5 -10.77 -17.95 -2.21
N LEU A 6 -11.79 -18.54 -1.56
CA LEU A 6 -13.20 -18.21 -1.84
C LEU A 6 -13.54 -16.75 -1.52
N ARG A 7 -13.05 -16.21 -0.39
CA ARG A 7 -13.31 -14.82 0.02
C ARG A 7 -12.70 -13.80 -0.94
N TRP A 8 -11.55 -14.12 -1.51
CA TRP A 8 -10.76 -13.24 -2.37
C TRP A 8 -10.87 -13.59 -3.85
N ASN A 9 -11.73 -14.56 -4.19
CA ASN A 9 -11.97 -15.08 -5.53
C ASN A 9 -10.68 -15.48 -6.26
N ILE A 10 -9.82 -16.23 -5.57
CA ILE A 10 -8.52 -16.69 -6.06
C ILE A 10 -8.64 -18.14 -6.51
N GLU A 11 -8.29 -18.43 -7.76
CA GLU A 11 -8.43 -19.76 -8.36
C GLU A 11 -7.30 -20.70 -7.92
N LYS A 12 -6.06 -20.19 -7.82
CA LYS A 12 -4.87 -21.02 -7.60
C LYS A 12 -4.15 -20.63 -6.30
N PRO A 13 -3.73 -21.61 -5.47
CA PRO A 13 -3.04 -21.33 -4.20
C PRO A 13 -1.70 -20.59 -4.38
N TRP A 14 -1.03 -20.75 -5.53
CA TRP A 14 0.19 -20.00 -5.86
C TRP A 14 -0.03 -18.49 -5.97
N GLN A 15 -1.23 -18.04 -6.37
CA GLN A 15 -1.55 -16.61 -6.44
C GLN A 15 -1.56 -15.97 -5.05
N LEU A 16 -1.98 -16.70 -4.01
CA LEU A 16 -1.90 -16.23 -2.62
C LEU A 16 -0.45 -15.97 -2.19
N ILE A 17 0.48 -16.83 -2.58
CA ILE A 17 1.92 -16.67 -2.27
C ILE A 17 2.43 -15.38 -2.91
N ILE A 18 2.11 -15.16 -4.19
CA ILE A 18 2.47 -13.93 -4.91
C ILE A 18 1.88 -12.71 -4.22
N ILE A 19 0.60 -12.77 -3.84
CA ILE A 19 -0.07 -11.66 -3.16
C ILE A 19 0.62 -11.32 -1.84
N PHE A 20 0.91 -12.31 -0.99
CA PHE A 20 1.61 -12.09 0.28
C PHE A 20 3.04 -11.58 0.08
N PHE A 21 3.72 -12.05 -0.96
CA PHE A 21 5.04 -11.57 -1.33
C PHE A 21 5.00 -10.08 -1.72
N VAL A 22 4.07 -9.71 -2.60
CA VAL A 22 3.85 -8.31 -3.00
C VAL A 22 3.54 -7.45 -1.78
N PHE A 23 2.66 -7.88 -0.88
CA PHE A 23 2.36 -7.13 0.36
C PHE A 23 3.58 -6.91 1.25
N SER A 24 4.43 -7.92 1.39
CA SER A 24 5.65 -7.82 2.20
C SER A 24 6.61 -6.76 1.64
N ILE A 25 6.75 -6.73 0.31
CA ILE A 25 7.60 -5.75 -0.38
C ILE A 25 6.97 -4.36 -0.32
N THR A 26 5.70 -4.21 -0.72
CA THR A 26 5.03 -2.91 -0.77
C THR A 26 4.93 -2.24 0.59
N GLY A 27 4.65 -3.02 1.65
CA GLY A 27 4.64 -2.52 3.02
C GLY A 27 5.98 -1.92 3.43
N SER A 28 7.06 -2.69 3.24
CA SER A 28 8.43 -2.24 3.59
C SER A 28 8.88 -1.06 2.73
N SER A 29 8.63 -1.12 1.42
CA SER A 29 9.00 -0.06 0.46
C SER A 29 8.27 1.25 0.74
N SER A 30 6.99 1.22 1.15
CA SER A 30 6.22 2.44 1.42
C SER A 30 6.83 3.29 2.54
N ILE A 31 7.31 2.65 3.61
CA ILE A 31 7.98 3.30 4.75
C ILE A 31 9.33 3.86 4.31
N MET A 32 10.08 3.08 3.50
CA MET A 32 11.39 3.48 2.98
C MET A 32 11.28 4.70 2.06
N VAL A 33 10.17 4.84 1.32
CA VAL A 33 9.88 5.97 0.43
C VAL A 33 9.29 7.17 1.19
N GLY A 34 8.48 6.95 2.22
CA GLY A 34 7.86 8.05 2.98
C GLY A 34 8.87 8.98 3.67
N ARG A 35 9.96 8.43 4.21
CA ARG A 35 10.99 9.21 4.93
C ARG A 35 11.76 10.18 4.03
N PRO A 36 12.32 9.76 2.88
CA PRO A 36 13.01 10.68 1.98
C PRO A 36 12.08 11.72 1.38
N ILE A 37 10.80 11.41 1.13
CA ILE A 37 9.86 12.41 0.62
C ILE A 37 9.54 13.47 1.69
N LEU A 38 9.33 13.10 2.95
CA LEU A 38 9.18 14.12 4.01
C LEU A 38 10.43 14.98 4.14
N LYS A 39 11.61 14.36 4.10
CA LYS A 39 12.89 15.08 4.17
C LYS A 39 13.07 16.03 2.97
N SER A 40 12.68 15.64 1.76
CA SER A 40 12.77 16.49 0.57
C SER A 40 11.79 17.67 0.60
N LEU A 41 10.65 17.51 1.29
CA LEU A 41 9.70 18.59 1.58
C LEU A 41 10.17 19.51 2.73
N GLY A 42 11.36 19.28 3.30
CA GLY A 42 11.88 20.06 4.44
C GLY A 42 11.22 19.74 5.78
N ILE A 43 10.37 18.71 5.83
CA ILE A 43 9.66 18.25 7.02
C ILE A 43 10.58 17.29 7.78
N THR A 44 11.21 17.81 8.82
CA THR A 44 12.06 17.03 9.74
C THR A 44 11.50 17.11 11.15
N LEU A 45 11.83 16.12 11.98
CA LEU A 45 11.50 16.11 13.42
C LEU A 45 12.11 17.30 14.18
N GLN A 46 13.05 18.02 13.57
CA GLN A 46 13.65 19.25 14.12
C GLN A 46 12.77 20.47 13.86
N ASN A 47 12.07 20.50 12.72
CA ASN A 47 11.27 21.64 12.28
C ASN A 47 9.80 21.51 12.67
N LEU A 48 9.29 20.29 12.87
CA LEU A 48 7.91 20.04 13.27
C LEU A 48 7.79 19.23 14.56
N PRO A 49 6.76 19.49 15.39
CA PRO A 49 6.45 18.64 16.53
C PRO A 49 6.20 17.20 16.08
N SER A 50 6.71 16.23 16.83
CA SER A 50 6.54 14.79 16.55
C SER A 50 5.07 14.39 16.36
N VAL A 51 4.16 15.06 17.09
CA VAL A 51 2.70 14.84 17.02
C VAL A 51 2.14 15.14 15.63
N VAL A 52 2.72 16.08 14.88
CA VAL A 52 2.28 16.44 13.51
C VAL A 52 3.06 15.66 12.46
N TYR A 53 4.35 15.39 12.74
CA TYR A 53 5.23 14.65 11.83
C TYR A 53 4.73 13.22 11.54
N TYR A 54 4.36 12.45 12.56
CA TYR A 54 3.96 11.05 12.37
C TYR A 54 2.66 10.88 11.57
N PRO A 55 1.59 11.65 11.80
CA PRO A 55 0.39 11.62 10.93
C PRO A 55 0.70 11.95 9.47
N LEU A 56 1.53 12.97 9.22
CA LEU A 56 1.99 13.31 7.86
C LEU A 56 2.77 12.17 7.22
N PHE A 57 3.69 11.55 7.97
CA PHE A 57 4.45 10.40 7.53
C PHE A 57 3.54 9.22 7.15
N ILE A 58 2.57 8.90 8.00
CA ILE A 58 1.63 7.81 7.76
C ILE A 58 0.76 8.11 6.54
N ALA A 59 0.22 9.33 6.42
CA ALA A 59 -0.60 9.73 5.27
C ALA A 59 0.18 9.66 3.96
N LEU A 60 1.42 10.16 3.95
CA LEU A 60 2.27 10.12 2.76
C LEU A 60 2.71 8.70 2.40
N SER A 61 3.12 7.91 3.39
CA SER A 61 3.46 6.50 3.21
C SER A 61 2.26 5.72 2.69
N PHE A 62 1.04 6.05 3.15
CA PHE A 62 -0.20 5.45 2.67
C PHE A 62 -0.49 5.78 1.21
N ILE A 63 -0.30 7.04 0.78
CA ILE A 63 -0.44 7.43 -0.63
C ILE A 63 0.58 6.69 -1.50
N CYS A 64 1.84 6.63 -1.07
CA CYS A 64 2.87 5.85 -1.76
C CYS A 64 2.50 4.37 -1.84
N TYR A 65 1.96 3.81 -0.76
CA TYR A 65 1.53 2.41 -0.71
C TYR A 65 0.42 2.08 -1.70
N GLN A 66 -0.55 2.99 -1.91
CA GLN A 66 -1.59 2.83 -2.96
C GLN A 66 -0.94 2.63 -4.33
N VAL A 67 -0.07 3.56 -4.74
CA VAL A 67 0.63 3.51 -6.04
C VAL A 67 1.51 2.27 -6.18
N LEU A 68 2.26 1.91 -5.13
CA LEU A 68 3.12 0.73 -5.14
C LEU A 68 2.29 -0.55 -5.30
N LEU A 69 1.18 -0.72 -4.57
CA LEU A 69 0.32 -1.90 -4.70
C LEU A 69 -0.14 -2.14 -6.13
N VAL A 70 -0.57 -1.09 -6.83
CA VAL A 70 -1.01 -1.21 -8.24
C VAL A 70 0.16 -1.57 -9.14
N THR A 71 1.31 -0.92 -8.94
CA THR A 71 2.52 -1.14 -9.74
C THR A 71 3.04 -2.57 -9.60
N TYR A 72 3.18 -3.07 -8.38
CA TYR A 72 3.59 -4.46 -8.14
C TYR A 72 2.51 -5.46 -8.55
N GLY A 73 1.23 -5.12 -8.34
CA GLY A 73 0.13 -5.93 -8.85
C GLY A 73 0.19 -6.12 -10.36
N TRP A 74 0.53 -5.06 -11.10
CA TRP A 74 0.78 -5.12 -12.53
C TRP A 74 2.01 -5.98 -12.88
N LEU A 75 3.14 -5.78 -12.20
CA LEU A 75 4.38 -6.54 -12.43
C LEU A 75 4.21 -8.06 -12.23
N PHE A 76 3.43 -8.48 -11.24
CA PHE A 76 3.22 -9.89 -10.90
C PHE A 76 1.96 -10.50 -11.54
N GLY A 77 1.30 -9.79 -12.46
CA GLY A 77 0.11 -10.29 -13.18
C GLY A 77 -1.15 -10.42 -12.30
N GLN A 78 -1.20 -9.71 -11.18
CA GLN A 78 -2.32 -9.68 -10.22
C GLN A 78 -3.00 -8.30 -10.16
N PHE A 79 -2.91 -7.51 -11.24
CA PHE A 79 -3.40 -6.13 -11.30
C PHE A 79 -4.87 -6.01 -10.85
N THR A 80 -5.77 -6.83 -11.41
CA THR A 80 -7.21 -6.77 -11.10
C THR A 80 -7.49 -7.00 -9.61
N PHE A 81 -6.74 -7.91 -8.98
CA PHE A 81 -6.88 -8.18 -7.54
C PHE A 81 -6.47 -6.95 -6.71
N PHE A 82 -5.28 -6.40 -6.98
CA PHE A 82 -4.75 -5.27 -6.23
C PHE A 82 -5.51 -3.96 -6.51
N TRP A 83 -5.95 -3.72 -7.75
CA TRP A 83 -6.80 -2.59 -8.12
C TRP A 83 -8.15 -2.63 -7.41
N ASN A 84 -8.80 -3.80 -7.33
CA ASN A 84 -10.04 -3.95 -6.59
C ASN A 84 -9.85 -3.74 -5.08
N MET A 85 -8.71 -4.15 -4.55
CA MET A 85 -8.37 -3.93 -3.15
C MET A 85 -8.08 -2.45 -2.86
N GLU A 86 -7.33 -1.77 -3.71
CA GLU A 86 -7.02 -0.35 -3.62
C GLU A 86 -8.31 0.48 -3.65
N LYS A 87 -9.18 0.27 -4.65
CA LYS A 87 -10.52 0.90 -4.71
C LYS A 87 -11.35 0.64 -3.45
N LYS A 88 -11.29 -0.58 -2.90
CA LYS A 88 -11.98 -0.92 -1.65
C LYS A 88 -11.40 -0.18 -0.43
N MET A 89 -10.10 0.10 -0.41
CA MET A 89 -9.47 0.96 0.60
C MET A 89 -9.90 2.41 0.42
N LEU A 90 -9.76 2.97 -0.79
CA LEU A 90 -10.12 4.36 -1.10
C LEU A 90 -11.60 4.66 -0.83
N LYS A 91 -12.50 3.73 -1.14
CA LYS A 91 -13.93 3.86 -0.85
C LYS A 91 -14.22 4.00 0.65
N ARG A 92 -13.39 3.44 1.53
CA ARG A 92 -13.54 3.61 3.00
C ARG A 92 -13.13 4.99 3.47
N PHE A 93 -12.29 5.68 2.71
CA PHE A 93 -11.91 7.08 2.94
C PHE A 93 -12.84 8.06 2.22
N GLY A 94 -13.95 7.58 1.64
CA GLY A 94 -14.92 8.41 0.92
C GLY A 94 -14.52 8.79 -0.51
N ILE A 95 -13.38 8.27 -1.00
CA ILE A 95 -12.90 8.53 -2.35
C ILE A 95 -13.51 7.47 -3.27
N THR A 96 -14.34 7.90 -4.22
CA THR A 96 -14.97 7.00 -5.19
C THR A 96 -14.10 6.92 -6.45
N VAL A 97 -13.40 5.79 -6.62
CA VAL A 97 -12.57 5.44 -7.78
C VAL A 97 -13.02 4.08 -8.32
#